data_AF-A0A075AUA2-F1
#
_entry.id   AF-A0A075AUA2-F1
#
_cell.length_a   1.000
_cell.length_b   1.000
_cell.length_c   1.000
_cell.angle_alpha   90.00
_cell.angle_beta   90.00
_cell.angle_gamma   90.00
#
_symmetry.space_group_name_H-M   'P 1'
#
loop_
_entity.id
_entity.type
_entity.pdbx_description
1 polymer ?
#
loop_
_entity_poly.entity_id
_entity_poly.type
_entity_poly.pdbx_seq_one_letter_code
_entity_poly.pdbx_strand_id
1 'polypeptide(L)' 'MDNFSAHKTPEVAALLNEKNITALFLPSNMTSVLQPLDVGCNKPFKDYCRQDWVEKTWPFVVTI' A
#
# COMPACT_ATOMS: atom_id res chain seq x y z
N MET A 1 -1.39 8.81 6.04
CA MET A 1 -2.50 7.97 5.58
C MET A 1 -2.87 8.34 4.17
N ASP A 2 -3.44 7.40 3.43
CA ASP A 2 -4.05 7.68 2.13
C ASP A 2 -5.37 8.43 2.28
N ASN A 3 -6.00 8.78 1.15
CA ASN A 3 -7.26 9.51 1.12
C ASN A 3 -8.51 8.61 1.15
N PHE A 4 -8.40 7.35 1.58
CA PHE A 4 -9.55 6.48 1.68
C PHE A 4 -10.60 7.09 2.62
N SER A 5 -11.88 7.06 2.21
CA SER A 5 -12.96 7.75 2.92
C SER A 5 -13.13 7.28 4.35
N ALA A 6 -12.90 6.00 4.63
CA ALA A 6 -12.96 5.45 5.98
C ALA A 6 -11.86 5.99 6.92
N HIS A 7 -10.76 6.53 6.40
CA HIS A 7 -9.72 7.17 7.22
C HIS A 7 -10.07 8.62 7.62
N LYS A 8 -11.17 9.17 7.08
CA LYS A 8 -11.57 10.57 7.26
C LYS A 8 -12.90 10.73 7.98
N THR A 9 -13.38 9.69 8.66
CA THR A 9 -14.64 9.80 9.40
C THR A 9 -14.45 10.66 10.66
N PRO A 10 -15.52 11.30 11.16
CA PRO A 10 -15.46 12.07 12.40
C PRO A 10 -14.96 11.25 13.60
N GLU A 11 -15.32 9.97 13.67
CA GLU A 11 -14.92 9.05 14.74
C GLU A 11 -13.41 8.80 14.72
N VAL A 12 -12.83 8.61 13.53
CA VAL A 12 -11.38 8.44 13.37
C VAL A 12 -10.65 9.72 13.76
N ALA A 13 -11.13 10.89 13.31
CA ALA A 13 -10.53 12.18 13.68
C ALA A 13 -10.59 12.44 15.19
N ALA A 14 -11.72 12.13 15.84
CA ALA A 14 -11.87 12.27 17.29
C ALA A 14 -10.90 11.36 18.05
N LEU A 15 -10.76 10.10 17.63
CA LEU A 15 -9.82 9.15 18.22
C LEU A 15 -8.37 9.60 18.07
N LEU A 16 -7.98 10.08 16.89
CA LEU A 16 -6.62 10.60 16.65
C LEU A 16 -6.32 11.79 17.56
N ASN A 17 -7.28 12.70 17.73
CA ASN A 17 -7.14 13.84 18.63
C ASN A 17 -7.04 13.40 20.10
N GLU A 18 -7.88 12.45 20.54
CA GLU A 18 -7.82 11.88 21.90
C GLU A 18 -6.45 11.26 22.20
N LYS A 19 -5.84 10.61 21.19
CA LYS A 19 -4.52 9.99 21.32
C LYS A 19 -3.35 10.94 21.05
N ASN A 20 -3.60 12.23 20.83
CA ASN A 20 -2.59 13.23 20.48
C ASN A 20 -1.75 12.82 19.24
N ILE A 21 -2.42 12.26 18.22
CA ILE A 21 -1.80 11.82 16.96
C ILE A 21 -2.18 12.81 15.86
N THR A 22 -1.19 13.42 15.24
CA THR A 22 -1.38 14.23 14.02
C THR A 22 -1.35 13.34 12.79
N ALA A 23 -2.49 13.19 12.13
CA ALA A 23 -2.56 12.48 10.84
C ALA A 23 -2.18 13.38 9.67
N LEU A 24 -1.22 12.94 8.87
CA LEU A 24 -0.87 13.55 7.59
C LEU A 24 -1.51 12.76 6.45
N PHE A 25 -2.26 13.46 5.59
CA PHE A 25 -2.87 12.88 4.40
C PHE A 25 -2.02 13.17 3.18
N LEU A 26 -1.76 12.12 2.39
CA LEU A 26 -1.01 12.26 1.15
C LEU A 26 -1.84 13.01 0.09
N PRO A 27 -1.21 13.72 -0.86
CA PRO A 27 -1.91 14.20 -2.04
C PRO A 27 -2.52 13.03 -2.83
N SER A 28 -3.60 13.31 -3.56
CA SER A 28 -4.24 12.30 -4.40
C SER A 28 -3.26 11.67 -5.38
N ASN A 29 -3.39 10.35 -5.57
CA ASN A 29 -2.56 9.55 -6.48
C ASN A 29 -1.05 9.47 -6.15
N MET A 30 -0.66 9.81 -4.91
CA MET A 30 0.74 9.78 -4.50
C MET A 30 1.12 8.60 -3.60
N THR A 31 0.22 7.64 -3.37
CA THR A 31 0.50 6.51 -2.45
C THR A 31 1.69 5.67 -2.92
N SER A 32 1.78 5.36 -4.22
CA SER A 32 2.89 4.61 -4.81
C SER A 32 4.25 5.31 -4.79
N VAL A 33 4.31 6.59 -4.40
CA VAL A 33 5.53 7.40 -4.41
C VAL A 33 5.89 7.85 -3.00
N LEU A 34 4.91 8.37 -2.26
CA LEU A 34 5.11 9.02 -0.97
C LEU A 34 4.73 8.14 0.22
N GLN A 35 3.95 7.07 0.03
CA GLN A 35 3.57 6.20 1.14
C GLN A 35 4.70 5.20 1.43
N PRO A 36 5.36 5.26 2.60
CA PRO A 36 6.48 4.37 2.91
C PRO A 36 6.07 2.89 2.92
N LEU A 37 4.83 2.60 3.31
CA LEU A 37 4.30 1.23 3.28
C LEU A 37 4.23 0.67 1.86
N ASP A 38 3.83 1.47 0.87
CA ASP A 38 3.72 0.99 -0.51
C ASP A 38 5.08 0.83 -1.17
N VAL A 39 5.95 1.83 -1.02
CA VAL A 39 7.29 1.83 -1.64
C VAL A 39 8.24 0.88 -0.94
N GLY A 40 8.26 0.91 0.40
CA GLY A 40 9.22 0.19 1.21
C GLY A 40 8.84 -1.25 1.53
N CYS A 41 7.55 -1.57 1.63
CA CYS A 41 7.11 -2.92 2.01
C CYS A 41 6.34 -3.61 0.87
N ASN A 42 5.23 -3.02 0.42
CA ASN A 42 4.32 -3.70 -0.51
C ASN A 42 4.97 -3.92 -1.88
N LYS A 43 5.74 -2.95 -2.39
CA LYS A 43 6.42 -3.09 -3.68
C LYS A 43 7.44 -4.24 -3.66
N PRO A 44 8.43 -4.28 -2.75
CA PRO A 44 9.36 -5.40 -2.68
C PRO A 44 8.64 -6.74 -2.51
N PHE A 45 7.63 -6.81 -1.63
CA PHE A 45 6.83 -8.02 -1.45
C PHE A 45 6.17 -8.49 -2.76
N LYS A 46 5.49 -7.59 -3.48
CA LYS A 46 4.84 -7.90 -4.76
C LYS A 46 5.86 -8.28 -5.84
N ASP A 47 7.03 -7.65 -5.86
CA ASP A 47 8.10 -7.97 -6.80
C ASP A 47 8.58 -9.42 -6.57
N TYR A 48 8.79 -9.83 -5.32
CA TYR A 48 9.12 -11.22 -4.98
C TYR A 48 8.01 -12.20 -5.37
N CYS A 49 6.74 -11.91 -5.04
CA CYS A 49 5.63 -12.75 -5.45
C CYS A 49 5.56 -12.90 -6.98
N ARG A 50 5.86 -11.83 -7.72
CA ARG A 50 5.87 -11.87 -9.18
C ARG A 50 7.03 -12.69 -9.72
N GLN A 51 8.23 -12.58 -9.13
CA GLN A 51 9.38 -13.41 -9.49
C GLN A 51 9.07 -14.90 -9.27
N ASP A 52 8.59 -15.26 -8.07
CA ASP A 52 8.20 -16.63 -7.74
C ASP A 52 7.11 -17.17 -8.68
N TRP A 53 6.11 -16.34 -8.99
CA TRP A 53 5.05 -16.72 -9.93
C TRP A 53 5.61 -16.96 -11.34
N VAL A 54 6.46 -16.07 -11.85
CA VAL A 54 7.10 -16.24 -13.16
C VAL A 54 7.98 -17.48 -13.18
N GLU A 55 8.85 -17.69 -12.19
CA GLU A 55 9.72 -18.88 -12.12
C GLU A 55 8.92 -20.19 -12.15
N LYS A 56 7.78 -20.23 -11.45
CA LYS A 56 6.91 -21.41 -11.38
C LYS A 56 6.03 -21.59 -12.61
N THR A 57 5.62 -20.53 -13.28
CA THR A 57 4.69 -20.59 -14.42
C THR A 57 5.38 -20.60 -15.78
N TRP A 58 6.56 -20.00 -15.89
CA TRP A 58 7.36 -19.94 -17.12
C TRP A 58 7.61 -21.31 -17.78
N PRO A 59 7.88 -22.41 -17.04
CA PRO A 59 8.03 -23.74 -17.65
C PRO A 59 6.79 -24.22 -18.41
N PHE A 60 5.60 -23.73 -18.05
CA PHE A 60 4.33 -24.14 -18.65
C PHE A 60 3.89 -23.27 -19.82
N VAL A 61 4.47 -22.08 -19.99
CA VAL A 61 4.09 -21.12 -21.06
C VAL A 61 4.90 -21.33 -22.34
N VAL A 62 6.13 -21.87 -22.26
CA VAL A 62 7.01 -22.12 -23.43
C VAL A 62 6.78 -23.50 -24.06
N THR A 63 5.98 -24.36 -23.43
CA THR A 63 5.78 -25.77 -23.83
C THR A 63 4.46 -25.98 -24.61
N ILE A 64 3.76 -24.90 -25.00
CA ILE A 64 2.53 -24.92 -25.82
C ILE A 64 2.81 -24.30 -27.18
#